data_AF-A0A0F9DGT6-F1
#
_entry.id   AF-A0A0F9DGT6-F1
#
_cell.length_a   1.000
_cell.length_b   1.000
_cell.length_c   1.000
_cell.angle_alpha   90.00
_cell.angle_beta   90.00
_cell.angle_gamma   90.00
#
_symmetry.space_group_name_H-M   'P 1'
#
loop_
_entity.id
_entity.type
_entity.pdbx_description
1 polymer ?
#
loop_
_entity_poly.entity_id
_entity_poly.type
_entity_poly.pdbx_seq_one_letter_code
_entity_poly.pdbx_strand_id
1 'polypeptide(L)'
;MSATLAQLSDRARRKMGLGLGSHTVTLTYASIADQDTVTVHGIVLTCFTGSPVTELAQFKKETNATATGANLADLINAIFDTTAGLLQSGVSASASSGVVTVTGARLVDTDNTTGFAISASSTSDEPPFTSDFDQWILDGQLDVISKASFGALAAGETGKIIEEFSL
;
A
#
# COMPACT_ATOMS: atom_id res chain seq x y z
N MET A 1 -9.62 8.97 17.99
CA MET A 1 -8.29 9.07 17.34
C MET A 1 -8.47 9.81 16.03
N SER A 2 -7.79 10.94 15.86
CA SER A 2 -7.82 11.72 14.61
C SER A 2 -6.87 11.08 13.60
N ALA A 3 -7.29 10.96 12.34
CA ALA A 3 -6.41 10.50 11.27
C ALA A 3 -5.28 11.52 11.06
N THR A 4 -4.05 11.04 10.90
CA THR A 4 -2.89 11.87 10.54
C THR A 4 -3.06 12.43 9.13
N LEU A 5 -2.34 13.50 8.82
CA LEU A 5 -2.41 14.18 7.53
C LEU A 5 -2.03 13.25 6.36
N ALA A 6 -1.05 12.36 6.58
CA ALA A 6 -0.67 11.32 5.64
C ALA A 6 -1.78 10.28 5.40
N GLN A 7 -2.57 9.96 6.44
CA GLN A 7 -3.72 9.07 6.31
C GLN A 7 -4.88 9.72 5.56
N LEU A 8 -5.02 11.05 5.63
CA LEU A 8 -6.05 11.81 4.91
C LEU A 8 -5.71 11.98 3.42
N SER A 9 -4.45 12.29 3.09
CA SER A 9 -4.00 12.38 1.70
C SER A 9 -4.11 11.03 0.98
N ASP A 10 -3.68 9.95 1.64
CA ASP A 10 -3.81 8.59 1.13
C ASP A 10 -5.28 8.20 0.91
N ARG A 11 -6.18 8.61 1.81
CA ARG A 11 -7.62 8.37 1.68
C ARG A 11 -8.26 9.18 0.55
N ALA A 12 -7.79 10.41 0.30
CA ALA A 12 -8.27 11.24 -0.80
C ALA A 12 -7.84 10.69 -2.17
N ARG A 13 -6.59 10.23 -2.28
CA ARG A 13 -6.06 9.57 -3.49
C ARG A 13 -6.84 8.30 -3.83
N ARG A 14 -7.10 7.45 -2.82
CA ARG A 14 -7.93 6.25 -2.97
C ARG A 14 -9.34 6.55 -3.45
N LYS A 15 -9.98 7.64 -2.96
CA LYS A 15 -11.32 8.04 -3.43
C LYS A 15 -11.36 8.54 -4.87
N MET A 16 -10.24 9.05 -5.37
CA MET A 16 -10.13 9.65 -6.71
C MET A 16 -9.57 8.67 -7.75
N GLY A 17 -9.18 7.45 -7.35
CA GLY A 17 -8.53 6.47 -8.24
C GLY A 17 -7.14 6.90 -8.70
N LEU A 18 -6.50 7.84 -8.00
CA LEU A 18 -5.15 8.34 -8.29
C LEU A 18 -4.14 7.48 -7.51
N GLY A 19 -3.09 6.97 -8.17
CA GLY A 19 -2.08 6.09 -7.55
C GLY A 19 -2.43 4.59 -7.57
N LEU A 20 -3.16 4.15 -8.61
CA LEU A 20 -3.46 2.73 -8.86
C LEU A 20 -2.52 2.23 -9.98
N GLY A 21 -1.42 1.58 -9.59
CA GLY A 21 -0.39 1.07 -10.50
C GLY A 21 -0.60 -0.40 -10.90
N SER A 22 0.21 -0.88 -11.85
CA SER A 22 0.38 -2.30 -12.14
C SER A 22 1.81 -2.72 -11.81
N HIS A 23 1.94 -3.79 -11.04
CA HIS A 23 3.20 -4.34 -10.55
C HIS A 23 3.28 -5.83 -10.88
N THR A 24 4.44 -6.29 -11.34
CA THR A 24 4.69 -7.72 -11.55
C THR A 24 5.72 -8.23 -10.56
N VAL A 25 5.32 -9.24 -9.78
CA VAL A 25 6.21 -10.00 -8.89
C VAL A 25 6.56 -11.30 -9.61
N THR A 26 7.84 -11.49 -9.90
CA THR A 26 8.38 -12.72 -10.49
C THR A 26 8.91 -13.62 -9.39
N LEU A 27 8.48 -14.88 -9.41
CA LEU A 27 8.85 -15.88 -8.41
C LEU A 27 10.01 -16.74 -8.92
N THR A 28 11.15 -16.67 -8.23
CA THR A 28 12.23 -17.64 -8.38
C THR A 28 12.03 -18.74 -7.34
N TYR A 29 11.25 -19.76 -7.69
CA TYR A 29 10.79 -20.77 -6.74
C TYR A 29 11.88 -21.40 -5.86
N ALA A 30 13.05 -21.69 -6.44
CA ALA A 30 14.17 -22.29 -5.71
C ALA A 30 14.73 -21.38 -4.59
N SER A 31 14.54 -20.07 -4.72
CA SER A 31 15.08 -19.04 -3.82
C SER A 31 14.06 -18.51 -2.82
N ILE A 32 12.78 -18.89 -2.93
CA ILE A 32 11.76 -18.58 -1.94
C ILE A 32 12.04 -19.39 -0.66
N ALA A 33 12.16 -18.72 0.48
CA ALA A 33 12.36 -19.31 1.78
C ALA A 33 11.11 -19.20 2.67
N ASP A 34 11.20 -19.81 3.85
CA ASP A 34 10.21 -19.64 4.90
C ASP A 34 10.29 -18.21 5.44
N GLN A 35 9.13 -17.61 5.73
CA GLN A 35 8.99 -16.24 6.25
C GLN A 35 9.32 -15.11 5.27
N ASP A 36 9.64 -15.39 4.00
CA ASP A 36 9.72 -14.36 2.97
C ASP A 36 8.40 -13.60 2.84
N THR A 37 8.45 -12.31 2.51
CA THR A 37 7.28 -11.45 2.45
C THR A 37 7.10 -10.74 1.12
N VAL A 38 5.83 -10.57 0.76
CA VAL A 38 5.37 -9.69 -0.31
C VAL A 38 4.43 -8.68 0.33
N THR A 39 4.76 -7.40 0.27
CA THR A 39 3.90 -6.33 0.78
C THR A 39 3.09 -5.76 -0.37
N VAL A 40 1.76 -5.81 -0.26
CA VAL A 40 0.83 -5.25 -1.26
C VAL A 40 -0.03 -4.20 -0.58
N HIS A 41 0.07 -2.95 -1.04
CA HIS A 41 -0.76 -1.85 -0.53
C HIS A 41 -0.69 -1.71 1.01
N GLY A 42 0.50 -1.93 1.57
CA GLY A 42 0.77 -1.86 3.02
C GLY A 42 0.39 -3.12 3.83
N ILE A 43 -0.17 -4.15 3.19
CA ILE A 43 -0.45 -5.45 3.82
C ILE A 43 0.72 -6.39 3.55
N VAL A 44 1.32 -6.92 4.62
CA VAL A 44 2.44 -7.87 4.54
C VAL A 44 1.89 -9.28 4.40
N LEU A 45 2.21 -9.94 3.29
CA LEU A 45 1.85 -11.33 3.00
C LEU A 45 3.06 -12.22 3.25
N THR A 46 2.96 -13.18 4.16
CA THR A 46 4.09 -14.03 4.56
C THR A 46 4.02 -15.40 3.90
N CYS A 47 5.12 -15.83 3.30
CA CYS A 47 5.31 -17.14 2.71
C CYS A 47 5.68 -18.18 3.78
N PHE A 48 5.01 -19.33 3.76
CA PHE A 48 5.38 -20.50 4.57
C PHE A 48 5.71 -21.69 3.68
N THR A 49 6.83 -22.35 3.99
CA THR A 49 7.23 -23.63 3.37
C THR A 49 6.50 -24.83 3.98
N GLY A 50 5.97 -24.65 5.20
CA GLY A 50 5.07 -25.59 5.88
C GLY A 50 3.58 -25.26 5.69
N SER A 51 2.77 -25.60 6.69
CA SER A 51 1.37 -25.16 6.75
C SER A 51 1.29 -23.75 7.35
N PRO A 52 0.55 -22.81 6.72
CA PRO A 52 0.29 -21.51 7.32
C PRO A 52 -0.47 -21.68 8.65
N VAL A 53 -0.15 -20.82 9.62
CA VAL A 53 -0.68 -20.88 11.00
C VAL A 53 -1.92 -19.99 11.15
N THR A 54 -2.03 -18.94 10.32
CA THR A 54 -3.15 -17.99 10.29
C THR A 54 -3.48 -17.61 8.85
N GLU A 55 -4.71 -17.85 8.40
CA GLU A 55 -5.12 -17.72 6.98
C GLU A 55 -5.27 -16.26 6.48
N LEU A 56 -5.13 -15.26 7.35
CA LEU A 56 -5.48 -13.87 7.01
C LEU A 56 -4.42 -13.10 6.22
N ALA A 57 -3.15 -13.53 6.23
CA ALA A 57 -2.06 -12.89 5.49
C ALA A 57 -0.89 -13.84 5.24
N GLN A 58 -1.15 -15.14 5.19
CA GLN A 58 -0.11 -16.15 4.99
C GLN A 58 -0.48 -17.02 3.80
N PHE A 59 0.48 -17.26 2.92
CA PHE A 59 0.33 -18.16 1.79
C PHE A 59 1.39 -19.25 1.85
N LYS A 60 1.09 -20.38 1.23
CA LYS A 60 1.98 -21.54 1.23
C LYS A 60 2.85 -21.54 -0.03
N LYS A 61 4.14 -21.82 0.14
CA LYS A 61 5.04 -22.24 -0.93
C LYS A 61 4.62 -23.63 -1.40
N GLU A 62 4.06 -23.69 -2.60
CA GLU A 62 3.59 -24.94 -3.20
C GLU A 62 4.74 -25.72 -3.84
N THR A 63 4.44 -26.71 -4.68
CA THR A 63 5.43 -27.59 -5.31
C THR A 63 6.22 -26.93 -6.45
N ASN A 64 5.75 -25.80 -6.97
CA ASN A 64 6.40 -25.06 -8.06
C ASN A 64 5.98 -23.57 -8.07
N ALA A 65 6.65 -22.78 -8.94
CA ALA A 65 6.40 -21.34 -9.09
C ALA A 65 4.95 -21.02 -9.50
N THR A 66 4.34 -21.84 -10.37
CA THR A 66 2.99 -21.60 -10.89
C THR A 66 1.94 -21.76 -9.79
N ALA A 67 2.01 -22.87 -9.04
CA ALA A 67 1.10 -23.12 -7.93
C ALA A 67 1.30 -22.11 -6.78
N THR A 68 2.55 -21.73 -6.49
CA THR A 68 2.86 -20.72 -5.47
C THR A 68 2.34 -19.35 -5.89
N GLY A 69 2.53 -18.97 -7.15
CA GLY A 69 2.02 -17.71 -7.69
C GLY A 69 0.50 -17.64 -7.68
N ALA A 70 -0.18 -18.73 -8.02
CA ALA A 70 -1.64 -18.82 -7.93
C ALA A 70 -2.12 -18.62 -6.48
N ASN A 71 -1.50 -19.31 -5.52
CA ASN A 71 -1.85 -19.19 -4.10
C ASN A 71 -1.65 -17.75 -3.57
N LEU A 72 -0.54 -17.09 -3.95
CA LEU A 72 -0.31 -15.69 -3.64
C LEU A 72 -1.38 -14.77 -4.26
N ALA A 73 -1.72 -14.97 -5.54
CA ALA A 73 -2.74 -14.16 -6.21
C ALA A 73 -4.14 -14.34 -5.61
N ASP A 74 -4.50 -15.58 -5.25
CA ASP A 74 -5.77 -15.89 -4.60
C ASP A 74 -5.87 -15.23 -3.22
N LEU A 75 -4.78 -15.25 -2.44
CA LEU A 75 -4.72 -14.55 -1.15
C LEU A 75 -4.88 -13.04 -1.32
N ILE A 76 -4.18 -12.42 -2.29
CA ILE A 76 -4.32 -10.99 -2.59
C ILE A 76 -5.78 -10.69 -2.95
N ASN A 77 -6.38 -11.46 -3.85
CA ASN A 77 -7.77 -11.28 -4.23
C ASN A 77 -8.72 -11.47 -3.06
N ALA A 78 -8.50 -12.45 -2.18
CA ALA A 78 -9.35 -12.67 -1.01
C ALA A 78 -9.26 -11.53 0.02
N ILE A 79 -8.06 -11.00 0.26
CA ILE A 79 -7.85 -9.87 1.17
C ILE A 79 -8.49 -8.59 0.64
N PHE A 80 -8.43 -8.37 -0.68
CA PHE A 80 -8.96 -7.18 -1.34
C PHE A 80 -10.34 -7.39 -1.99
N ASP A 81 -10.99 -8.52 -1.72
CA ASP A 81 -12.31 -8.81 -2.26
C ASP A 81 -13.35 -7.84 -1.69
N THR A 82 -14.09 -7.23 -2.60
CA THR A 82 -15.15 -6.25 -2.35
C THR A 82 -16.31 -6.78 -1.51
N THR A 83 -16.42 -8.11 -1.36
CA THR A 83 -17.53 -8.77 -0.66
C THR A 83 -17.50 -8.55 0.86
N ALA A 84 -16.37 -8.11 1.45
CA ALA A 84 -16.20 -7.95 2.90
C ALA A 84 -16.38 -6.51 3.43
N GLY A 85 -16.90 -5.56 2.63
CA GLY A 85 -17.35 -4.24 3.10
C GLY A 85 -16.25 -3.31 3.67
N LEU A 86 -14.99 -3.72 3.66
CA LEU A 86 -13.84 -2.96 4.10
C LEU A 86 -13.03 -2.56 2.86
N LEU A 87 -13.32 -1.36 2.36
CA LEU A 87 -12.58 -0.68 1.28
C LEU A 87 -12.71 -1.37 -0.10
N GLN A 88 -13.45 -0.75 -1.01
CA GLN A 88 -13.22 -0.88 -2.46
C GLN A 88 -11.77 -0.43 -2.73
N SER A 89 -10.78 -1.33 -2.65
CA SER A 89 -9.39 -0.95 -2.86
C SER A 89 -9.02 -0.90 -4.35
N GLY A 90 -9.82 -1.53 -5.21
CA GLY A 90 -9.53 -1.68 -6.64
C GLY A 90 -8.30 -2.56 -6.92
N VAL A 91 -7.72 -3.19 -5.88
CA VAL A 91 -6.58 -4.10 -6.01
C VAL A 91 -7.08 -5.46 -6.46
N SER A 92 -6.43 -6.02 -7.47
CA SER A 92 -6.63 -7.40 -7.92
C SER A 92 -5.29 -8.02 -8.31
N ALA A 93 -5.21 -9.34 -8.27
CA ALA A 93 -4.05 -10.10 -8.69
C ALA A 93 -4.42 -11.20 -9.68
N SER A 94 -3.49 -11.48 -10.59
CA SER A 94 -3.53 -12.65 -11.47
C SER A 94 -2.16 -13.31 -11.49
N ALA A 95 -2.11 -14.61 -11.71
CA ALA A 95 -0.86 -15.35 -11.77
C ALA A 95 -0.76 -16.15 -13.07
N SER A 96 0.42 -16.12 -13.68
CA SER A 96 0.76 -16.98 -14.83
C SER A 96 2.22 -17.35 -14.79
N SER A 97 2.51 -18.65 -14.88
CA SER A 97 3.89 -19.19 -15.03
C SER A 97 4.91 -18.65 -14.00
N GLY A 98 4.49 -18.47 -12.75
CA GLY A 98 5.35 -17.93 -11.69
C GLY A 98 5.53 -16.41 -11.72
N VAL A 99 4.72 -15.69 -12.48
CA VAL A 99 4.61 -14.23 -12.42
C VAL A 99 3.25 -13.87 -11.85
N VAL A 100 3.23 -13.06 -10.80
CA VAL A 100 2.01 -12.50 -10.20
C VAL A 100 1.90 -11.03 -10.60
N THR A 101 0.86 -10.70 -11.33
CA THR A 101 0.53 -9.34 -11.74
C THR A 101 -0.50 -8.76 -10.78
N VAL A 102 -0.09 -7.76 -10.00
CA VAL A 102 -0.94 -7.01 -9.09
C VAL A 102 -1.34 -5.70 -9.76
N THR A 103 -2.64 -5.44 -9.87
CA THR A 103 -3.20 -4.23 -10.48
C THR A 103 -3.97 -3.46 -9.42
N GLY A 104 -3.91 -2.13 -9.46
CA GLY A 104 -4.58 -1.27 -8.50
C GLY A 104 -3.82 -1.11 -7.17
N ALA A 105 -2.64 -1.71 -7.05
CA ALA A 105 -1.77 -1.45 -5.91
C ALA A 105 -0.96 -0.18 -6.14
N ARG A 106 -0.80 0.61 -5.08
CA ARG A 106 0.07 1.79 -5.05
C ARG A 106 1.54 1.40 -4.92
N LEU A 107 1.79 0.49 -3.98
CA LEU A 107 3.12 -0.03 -3.67
C LEU A 107 3.03 -1.55 -3.60
N VAL A 108 3.98 -2.20 -4.27
CA VAL A 108 4.30 -3.60 -4.07
C VAL A 108 5.79 -3.70 -3.78
N ASP A 109 6.12 -4.36 -2.68
CA ASP A 109 7.49 -4.52 -2.19
C ASP A 109 7.73 -5.97 -1.74
N THR A 110 8.99 -6.37 -1.66
CA THR A 110 9.42 -7.73 -1.32
C THR A 110 10.68 -7.67 -0.45
N ASP A 111 10.74 -8.45 0.62
CA ASP A 111 11.97 -8.52 1.45
C ASP A 111 13.07 -9.41 0.83
N ASN A 112 12.68 -10.42 0.04
CA ASN A 112 13.59 -11.33 -0.64
C ASN A 112 13.59 -11.07 -2.15
N THR A 113 14.49 -10.19 -2.58
CA THR A 113 14.69 -9.85 -4.01
C THR A 113 15.18 -11.01 -4.88
N THR A 114 15.62 -12.12 -4.29
CA THR A 114 16.04 -13.31 -5.04
C THR A 114 14.90 -14.30 -5.26
N GLY A 115 14.02 -14.49 -4.27
CA GLY A 115 12.85 -15.36 -4.33
C GLY A 115 11.62 -14.68 -4.94
N PHE A 116 11.38 -13.43 -4.59
CA PHE A 116 10.33 -12.56 -5.12
C PHE A 116 10.98 -11.30 -5.70
N ALA A 117 11.07 -11.21 -7.01
CA ALA A 117 11.66 -10.06 -7.68
C ALA A 117 10.58 -9.19 -8.32
N ILE A 118 10.59 -7.89 -8.07
CA ILE A 118 9.73 -6.96 -8.80
C ILE A 118 10.34 -6.72 -10.18
N SER A 119 9.70 -7.26 -11.22
CA SER A 119 10.22 -7.24 -12.61
C SER A 119 9.71 -6.08 -13.44
N ALA A 120 8.54 -5.54 -13.09
CA ALA A 120 8.02 -4.31 -13.64
C ALA A 120 7.15 -3.63 -12.60
N SER A 121 7.34 -2.33 -12.45
CA SER A 121 6.39 -1.44 -11.82
C SER A 121 6.17 -0.31 -12.81
N SER A 122 4.91 -0.11 -13.24
CA SER A 122 4.57 1.11 -13.95
C SER A 122 4.65 2.25 -12.95
N THR A 123 5.85 2.78 -12.72
CA THR A 123 6.08 3.96 -11.90
C THR A 123 5.43 5.14 -12.62
N SER A 124 4.22 5.46 -12.20
CA SER A 124 3.73 6.83 -12.15
C SER A 124 2.65 6.87 -11.08
N ASP A 125 3.08 6.62 -9.85
CA ASP A 125 2.23 6.53 -8.66
C ASP A 125 1.82 7.92 -8.13
N GLU A 126 2.35 8.97 -8.77
CA GLU A 126 2.05 10.37 -8.58
C GLU A 126 2.46 11.03 -9.90
N PRO A 127 1.71 12.01 -10.45
CA PRO A 127 2.39 12.99 -11.29
C PRO A 127 3.55 13.57 -10.43
N PRO A 128 4.63 14.13 -11.02
CA PRO A 128 5.62 14.86 -10.21
C PRO A 128 4.90 15.76 -9.19
N PHE A 129 5.49 16.02 -8.01
CA PHE A 129 5.00 16.88 -6.90
C PHE A 129 4.70 18.36 -7.31
N THR A 130 4.07 18.51 -8.44
CA THR A 130 3.74 19.66 -9.27
C THR A 130 2.38 19.41 -9.94
N SER A 131 1.66 18.33 -9.58
CA SER A 131 0.32 18.09 -10.09
C SER A 131 -0.68 19.02 -9.42
N ASP A 132 -1.69 19.47 -10.16
CA ASP A 132 -2.75 20.32 -9.63
C ASP A 132 -3.44 19.71 -8.40
N PHE A 133 -3.40 18.38 -8.26
CA PHE A 133 -3.96 17.67 -7.11
C PHE A 133 -3.06 17.75 -5.87
N ASP A 134 -1.74 17.68 -6.03
CA ASP A 134 -0.81 17.83 -4.91
C ASP A 134 -0.80 19.28 -4.44
N GLN A 135 -0.91 20.23 -5.38
CA GLN A 135 -1.15 21.64 -5.06
C GLN A 135 -2.48 21.82 -4.32
N TRP A 136 -3.56 21.16 -4.75
CA TRP A 136 -4.85 21.20 -4.04
C TRP A 136 -4.76 20.62 -2.61
N ILE A 137 -4.00 19.55 -2.40
CA ILE A 137 -3.73 19.01 -1.06
C ILE A 137 -2.94 20.01 -0.23
N LEU A 138 -1.85 20.57 -0.78
CA LEU A 138 -1.02 21.58 -0.12
C LEU A 138 -1.85 22.82 0.26
N ASP A 139 -2.70 23.30 -0.63
CA ASP A 139 -3.57 24.44 -0.41
C ASP A 139 -4.60 24.13 0.69
N GLY A 140 -5.18 22.92 0.70
CA GLY A 140 -6.06 22.45 1.77
C GLY A 140 -5.36 22.34 3.12
N GLN A 141 -4.10 21.88 3.14
CA GLN A 141 -3.28 21.83 4.34
C GLN A 141 -2.98 23.23 4.87
N LEU A 142 -2.60 24.16 3.98
CA LEU A 142 -2.29 25.54 4.31
C LEU A 142 -3.51 26.29 4.84
N ASP A 143 -4.70 26.04 4.28
CA ASP A 143 -5.97 26.61 4.76
C ASP A 143 -6.33 26.10 6.17
N VAL A 144 -6.18 24.81 6.44
CA VAL A 144 -6.42 24.25 7.78
C VAL A 144 -5.44 24.83 8.80
N ILE A 145 -4.16 24.94 8.47
CA ILE A 145 -3.13 25.53 9.34
C ILE A 145 -3.46 27.01 9.62
N SER A 146 -3.82 27.77 8.58
CA SER A 146 -4.24 29.16 8.70
C SER A 146 -5.43 29.30 9.65
N LYS A 147 -6.48 28.50 9.47
CA LYS A 147 -7.68 28.53 10.34
C LYS A 147 -7.39 28.13 11.78
N ALA A 148 -6.54 27.13 12.00
CA ALA A 148 -6.13 26.71 13.34
C ALA A 148 -5.29 27.80 14.04
N SER A 149 -4.37 28.44 13.33
CA SER A 149 -3.56 29.53 13.86
C SER A 149 -4.37 30.81 14.13
N PHE A 150 -5.35 31.14 13.30
CA PHE A 150 -6.32 32.21 13.59
C PHE A 150 -7.20 31.90 14.80
N GLY A 151 -7.66 30.65 14.95
CA GLY A 151 -8.41 30.21 16.13
C GLY A 151 -7.60 30.30 17.42
N ALA A 152 -6.33 29.90 17.38
CA ALA A 152 -5.41 29.98 18.52
C ALA A 152 -5.00 31.43 18.85
N LEU A 153 -4.83 32.31 17.85
CA LEU A 153 -4.65 33.75 18.05
C LEU A 153 -5.89 34.38 18.69
N ALA A 154 -7.10 34.02 18.22
CA ALA A 154 -8.36 34.52 18.77
C ALA A 154 -8.63 34.03 20.21
N ALA A 155 -8.08 32.86 20.57
CA ALA A 155 -8.14 32.30 21.93
C ALA A 155 -7.07 32.85 22.89
N GLY A 156 -6.13 33.67 22.42
CA GLY A 156 -5.09 34.30 23.26
C GLY A 156 -3.94 33.39 23.69
N GLU A 157 -3.79 32.21 23.10
CA GLU A 157 -2.78 31.20 23.47
C GLU A 157 -1.51 31.27 22.59
N THR A 158 -0.96 32.46 22.37
CA THR A 158 0.18 32.68 21.45
C THR A 158 1.49 31.98 21.88
N GLY A 159 1.61 31.56 23.14
CA GLY A 159 2.82 30.94 23.68
C GLY A 159 2.95 29.42 23.51
N LYS A 160 1.87 28.70 23.19
CA LYS A 160 1.89 27.21 23.09
C LYS A 160 2.21 26.68 21.69
N ILE A 161 1.91 27.47 20.65
CA ILE A 161 2.05 27.03 19.26
C ILE A 161 3.53 26.81 18.87
N ILE A 162 4.47 27.47 19.55
CA ILE A 162 5.91 27.39 19.23
C ILE A 162 6.57 26.16 19.90
N GLU A 163 6.06 25.68 21.04
CA GLU A 163 6.64 24.50 21.73
C GLU A 163 6.13 23.17 21.20
N GLU A 164 4.91 23.10 20.66
CA GLU A 164 4.29 21.83 20.22
C GLU A 164 4.72 21.36 18.82
N PHE A 165 5.52 22.16 18.09
CA PHE A 165 5.96 21.85 16.72
C PHE A 165 7.48 21.93 16.51
N SER A 166 8.27 21.88 17.59
CA SER A 166 9.71 21.63 17.50
C SER A 166 9.98 20.12 17.55
N LEU A 167 10.17 19.55 16.35
CA LEU A 167 10.55 18.16 15.93
C LEU A 167 9.46 17.42 15.17
#